data_AF-A0A653I1G2-F1
#
_entry.id   AF-A0A653I1G2-F1
#
_cell.length_a   1.000
_cell.length_b   1.000
_cell.length_c   1.000
_cell.angle_alpha   90.00
_cell.angle_beta   90.00
_cell.angle_gamma   90.00
#
_symmetry.space_group_name_H-M   'P 1'
#
loop_
_entity.id
_entity.type
_entity.pdbx_description
1 polymer ?
#
loop_
_entity_poly.entity_id
_entity_poly.type
_entity_poly.pdbx_seq_one_letter_code
_entity_poly.pdbx_strand_id
1 'polypeptide(L)'
;MNYIHKISVLFIFTLLPIADTFGGLTNDFMPLSLLGRLCVLALALPIIINCSRLFTEILPPLYLTFSYFLIVTLVQLLVSDTLDYGLLAISNAIKIMYFPVLLATIIVLSEKNIISTSTISHGILLTGILVIISIILGRVSGLGTDIAGRGTDISGNRGFMIGANEVGLMLLLTAPSVMVWIGGLKVLYKIKNFIALAIYCVSAIIVLTKSSIASILIPIANWLLHSGKNRASSGLLISVKLTSLSVLLIVLLIAYGNEIETILGKTFLSSLIDGNMLGFIFRGRSDYYEAILPGLINHDFNSIIILFGAGEGLIRSLSMAPLGRSASDATMFEMDALDLFWAYGWIGFFLYLTLIYYLIRKAKLSKLTPLHSFAIALTLIHSVLAGHVIFSPQVSTLIAFTLMLYSKRLARSTENT
;
A
#
# COMPACT_ATOMS: atom_id res chain seq x y z
N MET A 1 31.70 -2.47 2.44
CA MET A 1 30.29 -2.85 2.17
C MET A 1 30.25 -3.79 0.97
N ASN A 2 29.80 -5.03 1.15
CA ASN A 2 29.70 -6.05 0.08
C ASN A 2 28.87 -5.49 -1.11
N TYR A 3 29.28 -5.80 -2.35
CA TYR A 3 28.61 -5.32 -3.59
C TYR A 3 27.10 -5.61 -3.59
N ILE A 4 26.72 -6.80 -3.10
CA ILE A 4 25.31 -7.21 -2.97
C ILE A 4 24.51 -6.23 -2.09
N HIS A 5 25.11 -5.74 -0.98
CA HIS A 5 24.44 -4.77 -0.11
C HIS A 5 24.23 -3.42 -0.80
N LYS A 6 25.22 -2.93 -1.58
CA LYS A 6 25.09 -1.66 -2.32
C LYS A 6 24.01 -1.75 -3.39
N ILE A 7 24.01 -2.82 -4.17
CA ILE A 7 23.00 -3.07 -5.21
C ILE A 7 21.60 -3.13 -4.59
N SER A 8 21.46 -3.84 -3.47
CA SER A 8 20.16 -3.98 -2.81
C SER A 8 19.64 -2.67 -2.23
N VAL A 9 20.52 -1.84 -1.65
CA VAL A 9 20.12 -0.51 -1.17
C VAL A 9 19.69 0.38 -2.34
N LEU A 10 20.46 0.43 -3.43
CA LEU A 10 20.11 1.19 -4.63
C LEU A 10 18.78 0.70 -5.22
N PHE A 11 18.59 -0.61 -5.28
CA PHE A 11 17.39 -1.20 -5.85
C PHE A 11 16.16 -0.89 -5.00
N ILE A 12 16.19 -1.20 -3.70
CA ILE A 12 15.03 -1.07 -2.80
C ILE A 12 14.65 0.40 -2.57
N PHE A 13 15.63 1.30 -2.38
CA PHE A 13 15.35 2.68 -1.97
C PHE A 13 15.27 3.68 -3.13
N THR A 14 15.67 3.29 -4.35
CA THR A 14 15.68 4.19 -5.52
C THR A 14 15.00 3.58 -6.73
N LEU A 15 15.50 2.45 -7.24
CA LEU A 15 15.00 1.89 -8.51
C LEU A 15 13.56 1.38 -8.38
N LEU A 16 13.23 0.73 -7.27
CA LEU A 16 11.89 0.22 -7.02
C LEU A 16 10.85 1.35 -6.95
N PRO A 17 11.02 2.43 -6.14
CA PRO A 17 10.13 3.59 -6.18
C PRO A 17 9.93 4.20 -7.57
N ILE A 18 10.99 4.28 -8.39
CA ILE A 18 10.90 4.79 -9.76
C ILE A 18 10.08 3.83 -10.64
N ALA A 19 10.43 2.55 -10.62
CA ALA A 19 9.73 1.52 -11.40
C ALA A 19 8.24 1.46 -11.04
N ASP A 20 7.91 1.59 -9.75
CA ASP A 20 6.55 1.61 -9.25
C ASP A 20 5.77 2.86 -9.69
N THR A 21 6.43 4.02 -9.72
CA THR A 21 5.81 5.30 -10.10
C THR A 21 5.54 5.41 -11.60
N PHE A 22 6.36 4.73 -12.43
CA PHE A 22 6.25 4.76 -13.88
C PHE A 22 5.78 3.43 -14.49
N GLY A 23 5.32 2.49 -13.67
CA GLY A 23 4.92 1.14 -14.10
C GLY A 23 3.75 1.13 -15.08
N GLY A 24 2.91 2.18 -15.09
CA GLY A 24 1.84 2.34 -16.08
C GLY A 24 2.36 2.43 -17.52
N LEU A 25 3.61 2.90 -17.73
CA LEU A 25 4.22 2.98 -19.05
C LEU A 25 4.70 1.63 -19.61
N THR A 26 4.84 0.61 -18.76
CA THR A 26 5.52 -0.65 -19.10
C THR A 26 4.63 -1.88 -18.93
N ASN A 27 3.37 -1.69 -18.55
CA ASN A 27 2.46 -2.78 -18.16
C ASN A 27 2.06 -3.71 -19.33
N ASP A 28 2.26 -3.28 -20.58
CA ASP A 28 1.97 -4.08 -21.78
C ASP A 28 3.01 -5.18 -22.05
N PHE A 29 4.21 -5.09 -21.46
CA PHE A 29 5.33 -6.00 -21.69
C PHE A 29 5.78 -6.65 -20.38
N MET A 30 5.11 -7.74 -19.99
CA MET A 30 5.29 -8.46 -18.71
C MET A 30 4.90 -7.57 -17.50
N PRO A 31 4.16 -8.08 -16.50
CA PRO A 31 3.83 -7.25 -15.34
C PRO A 31 5.12 -6.91 -14.61
N LEU A 32 5.65 -5.70 -14.84
CA LEU A 32 6.90 -5.20 -14.26
C LEU A 32 6.88 -5.32 -12.73
N SER A 33 5.69 -5.30 -12.15
CA SER A 33 5.43 -5.56 -10.73
C SER A 33 5.82 -6.96 -10.28
N LEU A 34 5.65 -8.01 -11.09
CA LEU A 34 6.10 -9.37 -10.79
C LEU A 34 7.63 -9.46 -10.86
N LEU A 35 8.24 -8.87 -11.90
CA LEU A 35 9.70 -8.79 -12.03
C LEU A 35 10.31 -8.06 -10.84
N GLY A 36 9.73 -6.93 -10.43
CA GLY A 36 10.14 -6.18 -9.24
C GLY A 36 10.07 -7.02 -7.95
N ARG A 37 8.98 -7.77 -7.75
CA ARG A 37 8.84 -8.70 -6.61
C ARG A 37 9.90 -9.79 -6.63
N LEU A 38 10.14 -10.41 -7.79
CA LEU A 38 11.17 -11.44 -7.97
C LEU A 38 12.58 -10.88 -7.72
N CYS A 39 12.88 -9.68 -8.21
CA CYS A 39 14.15 -9.02 -7.94
C CYS A 39 14.33 -8.71 -6.44
N VAL A 40 13.29 -8.23 -5.76
CA VAL A 40 13.34 -8.03 -4.29
C VAL A 40 13.62 -9.36 -3.60
N LEU A 41 12.90 -10.43 -3.92
CA LEU A 41 13.11 -11.76 -3.33
C LEU A 41 14.53 -12.29 -3.60
N ALA A 42 15.00 -12.18 -4.84
CA ALA A 42 16.32 -12.63 -5.25
C ALA A 42 17.47 -11.86 -4.59
N LEU A 43 17.30 -10.55 -4.36
CA LEU A 43 18.29 -9.73 -3.65
C LEU A 43 18.20 -9.89 -2.12
N ALA A 44 16.99 -10.10 -1.59
CA ALA A 44 16.72 -10.24 -0.17
C ALA A 44 17.31 -11.52 0.42
N LEU A 45 17.17 -12.65 -0.26
CA LEU A 45 17.59 -13.97 0.23
C LEU A 45 19.09 -14.01 0.58
N PRO A 46 20.03 -13.62 -0.31
CA PRO A 46 21.45 -13.56 0.01
C PRO A 46 21.77 -12.64 1.19
N ILE A 47 21.03 -11.53 1.37
CA ILE A 47 21.25 -10.61 2.49
C ILE A 47 20.89 -11.27 3.81
N ILE A 48 19.73 -11.92 3.86
CA ILE A 48 19.24 -12.62 5.06
C ILE A 48 20.18 -13.78 5.41
N ILE A 49 20.58 -14.59 4.41
CA ILE A 49 21.47 -15.74 4.60
C ILE A 49 22.84 -15.30 5.15
N ASN A 50 23.41 -14.21 4.62
CA ASN A 50 24.72 -13.72 5.04
C ASN A 50 24.73 -13.05 6.43
N CYS A 51 23.62 -13.04 7.18
CA CYS A 51 23.56 -12.47 8.53
C CYS A 51 23.47 -13.58 9.58
N SER A 52 24.60 -14.11 10.05
CA SER A 52 24.68 -15.30 10.92
C SER A 52 23.77 -15.26 12.16
N ARG A 53 23.61 -14.09 12.80
CA ARG A 53 22.75 -13.94 13.98
C ARG A 53 21.25 -13.95 13.67
N LEU A 54 20.85 -13.27 12.60
CA LEU A 54 19.44 -13.16 12.23
C LEU A 54 18.98 -14.31 11.34
N PHE A 55 19.89 -15.01 10.68
CA PHE A 55 19.63 -16.17 9.85
C PHE A 55 18.83 -17.23 10.62
N THR A 56 19.30 -17.61 11.81
CA THR A 56 18.65 -18.63 12.65
C THR A 56 17.31 -18.17 13.23
N GLU A 57 17.09 -16.85 13.32
CA GLU A 57 15.87 -16.29 13.91
C GLU A 57 14.80 -15.95 12.88
N ILE A 58 15.18 -15.45 11.70
CA ILE A 58 14.26 -14.89 10.69
C ILE A 58 14.01 -15.88 9.56
N LEU A 59 15.00 -16.66 9.15
CA LEU A 59 14.84 -17.55 8.00
C LEU A 59 13.88 -18.73 8.28
N PRO A 60 13.93 -19.44 9.43
CA PRO A 60 13.01 -20.53 9.71
C PRO A 60 11.52 -20.14 9.63
N PRO A 61 11.04 -19.05 10.26
CA PRO A 61 9.63 -18.69 10.14
C PRO A 61 9.24 -18.21 8.74
N LEU A 62 10.14 -17.55 7.99
CA LEU A 62 9.90 -17.21 6.58
C LEU A 62 9.75 -18.48 5.74
N TYR A 63 10.68 -19.43 5.91
CA TYR A 63 10.68 -20.69 5.18
C TYR A 63 9.47 -21.54 5.50
N LEU A 64 9.11 -21.67 6.79
CA LEU A 64 7.91 -22.39 7.23
C LEU A 64 6.65 -21.81 6.57
N THR A 65 6.49 -20.49 6.61
CA THR A 65 5.31 -19.81 6.05
C THR A 65 5.25 -19.97 4.53
N PHE A 66 6.38 -19.77 3.84
CA PHE A 66 6.44 -19.94 2.39
C PHE A 66 6.20 -21.39 1.96
N SER A 67 6.78 -22.35 2.68
CA SER A 67 6.61 -23.78 2.40
C SER A 67 5.15 -24.19 2.57
N TYR A 68 4.46 -23.66 3.58
CA TYR A 68 3.03 -23.90 3.75
C TYR A 68 2.23 -23.43 2.52
N PHE A 69 2.44 -22.19 2.06
CA PHE A 69 1.75 -21.69 0.86
C PHE A 69 2.08 -22.48 -0.41
N LEU A 70 3.33 -22.92 -0.55
CA LEU A 70 3.73 -23.79 -1.65
C LEU A 70 3.08 -25.18 -1.57
N ILE A 71 2.98 -25.78 -0.38
CA ILE A 71 2.33 -27.08 -0.20
C ILE A 71 0.84 -26.99 -0.57
N VAL A 72 0.13 -25.98 -0.07
CA VAL A 72 -1.28 -25.75 -0.42
C VAL A 72 -1.44 -25.57 -1.94
N THR A 73 -0.54 -24.82 -2.57
CA THR A 73 -0.48 -24.64 -4.03
C THR A 73 -0.22 -25.96 -4.78
N LEU A 74 0.72 -26.77 -4.32
CA LEU A 74 1.07 -28.05 -4.94
C LEU A 74 -0.08 -29.06 -4.80
N VAL A 75 -0.73 -29.11 -3.65
CA VAL A 75 -1.92 -29.97 -3.45
C VAL A 75 -3.02 -29.56 -4.44
N GLN A 76 -3.25 -28.27 -4.66
CA GLN A 76 -4.22 -27.82 -5.66
C GLN A 76 -3.84 -28.21 -7.07
N LEU A 77 -2.57 -28.02 -7.44
CA LEU A 77 -2.06 -28.45 -8.74
C LEU A 77 -2.27 -29.94 -9.01
N LEU A 78 -2.18 -30.77 -7.98
CA LEU A 78 -2.42 -32.22 -8.09
C LEU A 78 -3.92 -32.57 -8.19
N VAL A 79 -4.80 -31.69 -7.73
CA VAL A 79 -6.26 -31.89 -7.68
C VAL A 79 -6.98 -31.21 -8.85
N SER A 80 -6.40 -30.15 -9.42
CA SER A 80 -6.98 -29.40 -10.54
C SER A 80 -6.35 -29.80 -11.88
N ASP A 81 -7.17 -30.02 -12.89
CA ASP A 81 -6.72 -30.37 -14.26
C ASP A 81 -6.11 -29.17 -15.04
N THR A 82 -6.00 -27.99 -14.42
CA THR A 82 -5.62 -26.74 -15.09
C THR A 82 -4.29 -26.19 -14.59
N LEU A 83 -3.25 -26.29 -15.43
CA LEU A 83 -1.90 -25.75 -15.16
C LEU A 83 -1.91 -24.25 -14.78
N ASP A 84 -2.83 -23.48 -15.37
CA ASP A 84 -2.96 -22.03 -15.13
C ASP A 84 -3.20 -21.70 -13.65
N TYR A 85 -3.93 -22.54 -12.92
CA TYR A 85 -4.18 -22.35 -11.49
C TYR A 85 -2.89 -22.49 -10.67
N GLY A 86 -1.96 -23.34 -11.09
CA GLY A 86 -0.65 -23.46 -10.45
C GLY A 86 0.22 -22.24 -10.61
N LEU A 87 0.27 -21.68 -11.82
CA LEU A 87 1.04 -20.46 -12.08
C LEU A 87 0.48 -19.26 -11.31
N LEU A 88 -0.85 -19.15 -11.23
CA LEU A 88 -1.54 -18.14 -10.42
C LEU A 88 -1.23 -18.30 -8.92
N ALA A 89 -1.25 -19.53 -8.41
CA ALA A 89 -0.97 -19.82 -7.02
C ALA A 89 0.49 -19.58 -6.63
N ILE A 90 1.47 -19.93 -7.49
CA ILE A 90 2.88 -19.58 -7.30
C ILE A 90 3.07 -18.06 -7.28
N SER A 91 2.44 -17.36 -8.23
CA SER A 91 2.43 -15.89 -8.26
C SER A 91 1.91 -15.34 -6.93
N ASN A 92 0.78 -15.83 -6.43
CA ASN A 92 0.22 -15.38 -5.15
C ASN A 92 1.11 -15.69 -3.94
N ALA A 93 1.73 -16.87 -3.87
CA ALA A 93 2.69 -17.17 -2.80
C ALA A 93 3.84 -16.15 -2.77
N ILE A 94 4.36 -15.76 -3.94
CA ILE A 94 5.37 -14.70 -4.08
C ILE A 94 4.83 -13.35 -3.61
N LYS A 95 3.58 -13.00 -3.94
CA LYS A 95 2.95 -11.74 -3.50
C LYS A 95 2.80 -11.68 -1.99
N ILE A 96 2.35 -12.76 -1.36
CA ILE A 96 2.18 -12.84 0.10
C ILE A 96 3.52 -12.65 0.80
N MET A 97 4.57 -13.30 0.30
CA MET A 97 5.90 -13.25 0.90
C MET A 97 6.66 -11.95 0.67
N TYR A 98 6.24 -11.12 -0.28
CA TYR A 98 6.93 -9.87 -0.61
C TYR A 98 7.15 -8.97 0.61
N PHE A 99 6.08 -8.63 1.34
CA PHE A 99 6.15 -7.73 2.49
C PHE A 99 7.00 -8.31 3.66
N PRO A 100 6.77 -9.55 4.14
CA PRO A 100 7.61 -10.14 5.18
C PRO A 100 9.09 -10.19 4.79
N VAL A 101 9.40 -10.59 3.55
CA VAL A 101 10.78 -10.69 3.09
C VAL A 101 11.43 -9.31 3.02
N LEU A 102 10.74 -8.31 2.47
CA LEU A 102 11.24 -6.93 2.42
C LEU A 102 11.51 -6.38 3.82
N LEU A 103 10.56 -6.55 4.75
CA LEU A 103 10.73 -6.09 6.14
C LEU A 103 11.92 -6.79 6.82
N ALA A 104 12.04 -8.11 6.65
CA ALA A 104 13.18 -8.89 7.13
C ALA A 104 14.51 -8.37 6.56
N THR A 105 14.58 -8.08 5.26
CA THR A 105 15.77 -7.52 4.62
C THR A 105 16.15 -6.17 5.22
N ILE A 106 15.19 -5.26 5.41
CA ILE A 106 15.47 -3.94 5.99
C ILE A 106 15.93 -4.07 7.46
N ILE A 107 15.36 -5.01 8.23
CA ILE A 107 15.82 -5.32 9.59
C ILE A 107 17.29 -5.79 9.57
N VAL A 108 17.65 -6.70 8.66
CA VAL A 108 19.04 -7.20 8.53
C VAL A 108 20.00 -6.09 8.11
N LEU A 109 19.64 -5.29 7.11
CA LEU A 109 20.44 -4.16 6.65
C LEU A 109 20.64 -3.12 7.77
N SER A 110 19.60 -2.86 8.57
CA SER A 110 19.67 -1.99 9.74
C SER A 110 20.58 -2.57 10.82
N GLU A 111 20.49 -3.86 11.14
CA GLU A 111 21.34 -4.50 12.15
C GLU A 111 22.82 -4.48 11.76
N LYS A 112 23.12 -4.56 10.47
CA LYS A 112 24.50 -4.44 9.95
C LYS A 112 24.97 -3.00 9.79
N ASN A 113 24.19 -2.00 10.21
CA ASN A 113 24.47 -0.56 10.00
C ASN A 113 24.73 -0.20 8.53
N ILE A 114 24.11 -0.92 7.59
CA ILE A 114 24.27 -0.67 6.15
C ILE A 114 23.36 0.47 5.69
N ILE A 115 22.19 0.58 6.32
CA ILE A 115 21.23 1.65 6.08
C ILE A 115 21.05 2.45 7.36
N SER A 116 20.76 3.74 7.19
CA SER A 116 20.51 4.68 8.29
C SER A 116 19.05 5.14 8.30
N THR A 117 18.60 5.75 9.40
CA THR A 117 17.30 6.46 9.46
C THR A 117 17.16 7.49 8.34
N SER A 118 18.27 8.17 7.99
CA SER A 118 18.31 9.12 6.89
C SER A 118 18.02 8.43 5.55
N THR A 119 18.63 7.27 5.28
CA THR A 119 18.40 6.50 4.04
C THR A 119 16.91 6.15 3.87
N ILE A 120 16.28 5.68 4.94
CA ILE A 120 14.85 5.32 4.92
C ILE A 120 13.97 6.56 4.73
N SER A 121 14.26 7.64 5.45
CA SER A 121 13.54 8.91 5.33
C SER A 121 13.60 9.47 3.91
N HIS A 122 14.78 9.41 3.28
CA HIS A 122 14.96 9.81 1.88
C HIS A 122 14.17 8.91 0.93
N GLY A 123 14.12 7.59 1.15
CA GLY A 123 13.32 6.68 0.34
C GLY A 123 11.82 7.01 0.39
N ILE A 124 11.28 7.28 1.59
CA ILE A 124 9.87 7.70 1.76
C ILE A 124 9.62 9.04 1.05
N LEU A 125 10.51 10.02 1.26
CA LEU A 125 10.38 11.34 0.67
C LEU A 125 10.45 11.31 -0.86
N LEU A 126 11.43 10.58 -1.41
CA LEU A 126 11.61 10.39 -2.85
C LEU A 126 10.34 9.79 -3.46
N THR A 127 9.81 8.74 -2.83
CA THR A 127 8.57 8.10 -3.28
C THR A 127 7.40 9.11 -3.28
N GLY A 128 7.24 9.88 -2.21
CA GLY A 128 6.18 10.90 -2.13
C GLY A 128 6.28 11.98 -3.21
N ILE A 129 7.49 12.48 -3.47
CA ILE A 129 7.75 13.46 -4.53
C ILE A 129 7.43 12.84 -5.91
N LEU A 130 7.91 11.63 -6.17
CA LEU A 130 7.68 10.92 -7.43
C LEU A 130 6.19 10.68 -7.69
N VAL A 131 5.42 10.26 -6.68
CA VAL A 131 3.96 10.08 -6.77
C VAL A 131 3.27 11.39 -7.15
N ILE A 132 3.58 12.48 -6.44
CA ILE A 132 2.99 13.80 -6.72
C ILE A 132 3.32 14.27 -8.13
N ILE A 133 4.59 14.12 -8.55
CA ILE A 133 5.03 14.47 -9.91
C ILE A 133 4.29 13.62 -10.94
N SER A 134 4.15 12.32 -10.73
CA SER A 134 3.48 11.41 -11.65
C SER A 134 2.01 11.79 -11.87
N ILE A 135 1.30 12.14 -10.81
CA ILE A 135 -0.10 12.58 -10.86
C ILE A 135 -0.22 13.91 -11.63
N ILE A 136 0.57 14.92 -11.25
CA ILE A 136 0.47 16.26 -11.83
C ILE A 136 0.93 16.24 -13.29
N LEU A 137 2.05 15.60 -13.58
CA LEU A 137 2.60 15.51 -14.93
C LEU A 137 1.66 14.73 -15.84
N GLY A 138 1.09 13.60 -15.39
CA GLY A 138 0.12 12.83 -16.16
C GLY A 138 -1.11 13.66 -16.54
N ARG A 139 -1.66 14.41 -15.58
CA ARG A 139 -2.80 15.30 -15.84
C ARG A 139 -2.46 16.45 -16.80
N VAL A 140 -1.32 17.11 -16.63
CA VAL A 140 -0.95 18.28 -17.46
C VAL A 140 -0.52 17.86 -18.87
N SER A 141 0.24 16.79 -19.00
CA SER A 141 0.74 16.31 -20.30
C SER A 141 -0.28 15.46 -21.06
N GLY A 142 -1.27 14.90 -20.37
CA GLY A 142 -2.16 13.88 -20.92
C GLY A 142 -1.44 12.56 -21.23
N LEU A 143 -0.21 12.37 -20.76
CA LEU A 143 0.56 11.14 -20.93
C LEU A 143 0.31 10.16 -19.79
N GLY A 144 0.54 8.87 -20.06
CA GLY A 144 0.34 7.79 -19.10
C GLY A 144 -0.97 7.03 -19.30
N THR A 145 -1.27 6.16 -18.35
CA THR A 145 -2.46 5.31 -18.30
C THR A 145 -3.51 5.91 -17.37
N ASP A 146 -4.78 5.54 -17.53
CA ASP A 146 -5.83 6.01 -16.64
C ASP A 146 -5.57 5.48 -15.21
N ILE A 147 -5.50 6.41 -14.25
CA ILE A 147 -5.57 6.11 -12.81
C ILE A 147 -7.05 5.85 -12.49
N ALA A 148 -7.58 4.74 -13.00
CA ALA A 148 -8.97 4.37 -12.80
C ALA A 148 -9.14 3.57 -11.51
N GLY A 149 -10.14 3.95 -10.71
CA GLY A 149 -10.72 3.06 -9.70
C GLY A 149 -11.52 1.97 -10.40
N ARG A 150 -11.16 0.70 -10.20
CA ARG A 150 -11.92 -0.41 -10.78
C ARG A 150 -13.30 -0.50 -10.13
N GLY A 151 -14.33 -0.72 -10.95
CA GLY A 151 -15.74 -0.70 -10.53
C GLY A 151 -16.43 0.66 -10.68
N THR A 152 -15.84 1.59 -11.44
CA THR A 152 -16.48 2.84 -11.85
C THR A 152 -16.43 2.98 -13.37
N ASP A 153 -17.55 3.34 -14.01
CA ASP A 153 -17.64 3.61 -15.46
C ASP A 153 -17.01 4.96 -15.86
N ILE A 154 -16.06 5.44 -15.07
CA ILE A 154 -15.42 6.74 -15.25
C ILE A 154 -13.96 6.47 -15.62
N SER A 155 -13.54 6.94 -16.79
CA SER A 155 -12.12 7.03 -17.13
C SER A 155 -11.43 7.91 -16.09
N GLY A 156 -10.57 7.33 -15.26
CA GLY A 156 -9.79 8.08 -14.28
C GLY A 156 -8.86 9.10 -14.95
N ASN A 157 -8.28 10.01 -14.16
CA ASN A 157 -7.27 10.91 -14.70
C ASN A 157 -6.01 10.14 -15.12
N ARG A 158 -5.36 10.58 -16.21
CA ARG A 158 -4.11 9.96 -16.67
C ARG A 158 -2.96 10.19 -15.69
N GLY A 159 -2.15 9.15 -15.50
CA GLY A 159 -0.90 9.18 -14.76
C GLY A 159 -0.04 7.95 -15.05
N PHE A 160 1.15 7.91 -14.46
CA PHE A 160 2.12 6.86 -14.77
C PHE A 160 2.08 5.69 -13.76
N MET A 161 1.18 5.75 -12.78
CA MET A 161 1.03 4.75 -11.73
C MET A 161 -0.10 3.76 -12.03
N ILE A 162 0.07 2.55 -11.52
CA ILE A 162 -0.91 1.47 -11.63
C ILE A 162 -1.76 1.47 -10.35
N GLY A 163 -3.07 1.69 -10.49
CA GLY A 163 -4.05 1.51 -9.41
C GLY A 163 -4.34 2.76 -8.58
N ALA A 164 -5.60 3.20 -8.59
CA ALA A 164 -6.01 4.45 -7.93
C ALA A 164 -6.00 4.36 -6.38
N ASN A 165 -6.25 3.18 -5.82
CA ASN A 165 -6.27 2.99 -4.37
C ASN A 165 -4.86 3.01 -3.79
N GLU A 166 -3.91 2.36 -4.47
CA GLU A 166 -2.49 2.33 -4.14
C GLU A 166 -1.92 3.75 -4.13
N VAL A 167 -2.16 4.52 -5.18
CA VAL A 167 -1.72 5.92 -5.26
C VAL A 167 -2.27 6.74 -4.08
N GLY A 168 -3.56 6.60 -3.76
CA GLY A 168 -4.17 7.30 -2.62
C GLY A 168 -3.52 6.96 -1.28
N LEU A 169 -3.07 5.71 -1.10
CA LEU A 169 -2.37 5.28 0.11
C LEU A 169 -0.90 5.67 0.13
N MET A 170 -0.23 5.69 -1.01
CA MET A 170 1.12 6.22 -1.12
C MET A 170 1.15 7.69 -0.72
N LEU A 171 0.16 8.48 -1.17
CA LEU A 171 -0.03 9.85 -0.70
C LEU A 171 -0.22 9.88 0.83
N LEU A 172 -1.13 9.07 1.37
CA LEU A 172 -1.39 9.01 2.82
C LEU A 172 -0.13 8.68 3.64
N LEU A 173 0.66 7.69 3.23
CA LEU A 173 1.86 7.24 3.95
C LEU A 173 3.04 8.21 3.80
N THR A 174 3.16 8.91 2.67
CA THR A 174 4.27 9.85 2.42
C THR A 174 3.98 11.27 2.91
N ALA A 175 2.71 11.60 3.19
CA ALA A 175 2.30 12.93 3.67
C ALA A 175 3.12 13.44 4.86
N PRO A 176 3.32 12.68 5.96
CA PRO A 176 4.12 13.18 7.08
C PRO A 176 5.55 13.56 6.69
N SER A 177 6.23 12.75 5.86
CA SER A 177 7.62 13.00 5.43
C SER A 177 7.72 14.20 4.49
N VAL A 178 6.80 14.32 3.53
CA VAL A 178 6.75 15.47 2.61
C VAL A 178 6.51 16.76 3.39
N MET A 179 5.61 16.75 4.39
CA MET A 179 5.36 17.93 5.23
C MET A 179 6.59 18.36 6.04
N VAL A 180 7.35 17.41 6.58
CA VAL A 180 8.60 17.71 7.29
C VAL A 180 9.64 18.32 6.34
N TRP A 181 9.72 17.81 5.10
CA TRP A 181 10.66 18.32 4.10
C TRP A 181 10.33 19.75 3.64
N ILE A 182 9.08 20.03 3.24
CA ILE A 182 8.63 21.41 2.93
C ILE A 182 8.83 22.29 4.18
N GLY A 183 8.63 21.69 5.35
CA GLY A 183 8.97 22.16 6.68
C GLY A 183 10.31 22.89 6.81
N GLY A 184 11.35 22.33 6.20
CA GLY A 184 12.74 22.76 6.28
C GLY A 184 13.15 23.80 5.23
N LEU A 185 12.31 24.08 4.23
CA LEU A 185 12.58 25.10 3.22
C LEU A 185 12.42 26.50 3.82
N LYS A 186 13.54 27.15 4.18
CA LYS A 186 13.57 28.46 4.87
C LYS A 186 12.68 29.52 4.19
N VAL A 187 12.68 29.57 2.86
CA VAL A 187 11.91 30.52 2.04
C VAL A 187 10.41 30.33 2.21
N LEU A 188 9.94 29.09 2.39
CA LEU A 188 8.53 28.74 2.43
C LEU A 188 7.99 28.59 3.86
N TYR A 189 8.80 28.84 4.89
CA TYR A 189 8.48 28.44 6.26
C TYR A 189 7.10 28.93 6.77
N LYS A 190 6.65 30.12 6.34
CA LYS A 190 5.35 30.69 6.75
C LYS A 190 4.15 30.09 6.02
N ILE A 191 4.34 29.60 4.79
CA ILE A 191 3.27 29.09 3.92
C ILE A 191 3.42 27.59 3.58
N LYS A 192 4.42 26.92 4.15
CA LYS A 192 4.79 25.53 3.85
C LYS A 192 3.63 24.55 4.00
N ASN A 193 2.86 24.70 5.08
CA ASN A 193 1.74 23.82 5.34
C ASN A 193 0.61 24.05 4.31
N PHE A 194 0.55 25.24 3.69
CA PHE A 194 -0.54 25.66 2.79
C PHE A 194 -0.25 25.09 1.42
N ILE A 195 1.01 25.22 0.99
CA ILE A 195 1.54 24.59 -0.20
C ILE A 195 1.37 23.07 -0.09
N ALA A 196 1.76 22.47 1.04
CA ALA A 196 1.56 21.03 1.26
C ALA A 196 0.08 20.66 1.18
N LEU A 197 -0.80 21.39 1.86
CA LEU A 197 -2.24 21.16 1.83
C LEU A 197 -2.79 21.28 0.40
N ALA A 198 -2.42 22.32 -0.34
CA ALA A 198 -2.87 22.54 -1.72
C ALA A 198 -2.41 21.41 -2.65
N ILE A 199 -1.14 21.00 -2.57
CA ILE A 199 -0.60 19.89 -3.37
C ILE A 199 -1.37 18.59 -3.09
N TYR A 200 -1.63 18.29 -1.82
CA TYR A 200 -2.36 17.09 -1.43
C TYR A 200 -3.85 17.16 -1.82
N CYS A 201 -4.50 18.30 -1.69
CA CYS A 201 -5.87 18.49 -2.17
C CYS A 201 -5.97 18.29 -3.68
N VAL A 202 -5.07 18.91 -4.46
CA VAL A 202 -5.04 18.75 -5.93
C VAL A 202 -4.77 17.29 -6.29
N SER A 203 -3.77 16.65 -5.67
CA SER A 203 -3.45 15.24 -5.95
C SER A 203 -4.62 14.31 -5.60
N ALA A 204 -5.29 14.57 -4.47
CA ALA A 204 -6.45 13.78 -4.05
C ALA A 204 -7.65 13.95 -4.99
N ILE A 205 -7.89 15.16 -5.49
CA ILE A 205 -8.92 15.48 -6.49
C ILE A 205 -8.57 14.93 -7.88
N ILE A 206 -7.29 14.68 -8.19
CA ILE A 206 -6.93 14.02 -9.45
C ILE A 206 -7.13 12.50 -9.33
N VAL A 207 -6.73 11.89 -8.21
CA VAL A 207 -6.76 10.42 -8.00
C VAL A 207 -8.15 9.89 -7.63
N LEU A 208 -8.91 10.65 -6.86
CA LEU A 208 -10.34 10.44 -6.59
C LEU A 208 -10.73 9.08 -5.98
N THR A 209 -9.98 8.65 -4.98
CA THR A 209 -10.29 7.46 -4.18
C THR A 209 -10.57 7.82 -2.72
N LYS A 210 -11.23 6.90 -1.99
CA LYS A 210 -11.43 7.07 -0.54
C LYS A 210 -10.09 7.29 0.18
N SER A 211 -9.04 6.58 -0.23
CA SER A 211 -7.70 6.70 0.33
C SER A 211 -7.03 8.03 -0.03
N SER A 212 -7.19 8.52 -1.26
CA SER A 212 -6.62 9.82 -1.65
C SER A 212 -7.30 10.98 -0.90
N ILE A 213 -8.62 10.94 -0.71
CA ILE A 213 -9.33 11.94 0.10
C ILE A 213 -8.88 11.86 1.57
N ALA A 214 -8.75 10.66 2.12
CA ALA A 214 -8.23 10.46 3.48
C ALA A 214 -6.81 11.02 3.66
N SER A 215 -5.98 11.02 2.61
CA SER A 215 -4.64 11.59 2.66
C SER A 215 -4.63 13.09 3.00
N ILE A 216 -5.69 13.84 2.67
CA ILE A 216 -5.84 15.27 2.98
C ILE A 216 -5.98 15.51 4.50
N LEU A 217 -6.46 14.53 5.26
CA LEU A 217 -6.63 14.66 6.71
C LEU A 217 -5.29 14.85 7.43
N ILE A 218 -4.19 14.31 6.90
CA ILE A 218 -2.84 14.49 7.46
C ILE A 218 -2.40 15.96 7.41
N PRO A 219 -2.36 16.64 6.25
CA PRO A 219 -2.00 18.05 6.19
C PRO A 219 -2.98 18.95 6.92
N ILE A 220 -4.28 18.65 6.95
CA ILE A 220 -5.25 19.40 7.77
C ILE A 220 -4.93 19.25 9.26
N ALA A 221 -4.73 18.03 9.75
CA ALA A 221 -4.41 17.78 11.14
C ALA A 221 -3.11 18.50 11.54
N ASN A 222 -2.06 18.38 10.74
CA ASN A 222 -0.81 19.07 11.02
C ASN A 222 -0.96 20.61 10.94
N TRP A 223 -1.71 21.12 9.97
CA TRP A 223 -1.99 22.56 9.82
C TRP A 223 -2.72 23.13 11.04
N LEU A 224 -3.75 22.45 11.54
CA LEU A 224 -4.55 22.89 12.68
C LEU A 224 -3.81 22.72 14.02
N LEU A 225 -3.12 21.59 14.22
CA LEU A 225 -2.48 21.24 15.49
C LEU A 225 -1.17 22.01 15.75
N HIS A 226 -0.47 22.49 14.71
CA HIS A 226 0.75 23.31 14.87
C HIS A 226 0.45 24.80 15.16
N SER A 227 -0.62 25.09 15.90
CA SER A 227 -0.95 26.44 16.35
C SER A 227 -0.12 26.77 17.60
N GLY A 228 0.66 27.86 17.55
CA GLY A 228 1.74 28.16 18.51
C GLY A 228 1.31 28.22 19.98
N LYS A 229 2.31 28.14 20.88
CA LYS A 229 2.18 28.07 22.36
C LYS A 229 1.36 29.19 23.03
N ASN A 230 0.93 30.24 22.32
CA ASN A 230 0.16 31.35 22.88
C ASN A 230 -1.36 31.14 22.73
N ARG A 231 -2.04 30.91 23.86
CA ARG A 231 -3.48 30.60 23.92
C ARG A 231 -4.39 31.75 23.42
N ALA A 232 -4.01 33.02 23.58
CA ALA A 232 -4.87 34.15 23.20
C ALA A 232 -4.85 34.48 21.69
N SER A 233 -3.72 34.22 21.01
CA SER A 233 -3.63 34.32 19.54
C SER A 233 -4.14 33.06 18.83
N SER A 234 -4.53 32.02 19.58
CA SER A 234 -4.96 30.74 19.01
C SER A 234 -6.32 30.83 18.31
N GLY A 235 -7.29 31.58 18.85
CA GLY A 235 -8.62 31.74 18.25
C GLY A 235 -8.57 32.43 16.89
N LEU A 236 -7.97 33.63 16.82
CA LEU A 236 -7.82 34.37 15.57
C LEU A 236 -7.00 33.59 14.53
N LEU A 237 -5.92 32.91 14.97
CA LEU A 237 -5.11 32.09 14.08
C LEU A 237 -5.90 30.90 13.53
N ILE A 238 -6.70 30.23 14.35
CA ILE A 238 -7.59 29.15 13.92
C ILE A 238 -8.63 29.69 12.93
N SER A 239 -9.24 30.85 13.20
CA SER A 239 -10.18 31.49 12.28
C SER A 239 -9.52 31.79 10.93
N VAL A 240 -8.33 32.40 10.89
CA VAL A 240 -7.59 32.64 9.64
C VAL A 240 -7.28 31.33 8.90
N LYS A 241 -6.87 30.29 9.63
CA LYS A 241 -6.61 28.96 9.08
C LYS A 241 -7.87 28.35 8.46
N LEU A 242 -9.00 28.41 9.15
CA LEU A 242 -10.29 27.92 8.65
C LEU A 242 -10.76 28.72 7.44
N THR A 243 -10.65 30.06 7.46
CA THR A 243 -10.98 30.90 6.31
C THR A 243 -10.12 30.55 5.11
N SER A 244 -8.80 30.36 5.29
CA SER A 244 -7.91 29.97 4.18
C SER A 244 -8.24 28.58 3.62
N LEU A 245 -8.67 27.65 4.46
CA LEU A 245 -9.15 26.33 4.04
C LEU A 245 -10.45 26.47 3.24
N SER A 246 -11.41 27.28 3.71
CA SER A 246 -12.65 27.55 2.99
C SER A 246 -12.38 28.19 1.62
N VAL A 247 -11.47 29.16 1.54
CA VAL A 247 -11.06 29.77 0.26
C VAL A 247 -10.44 28.73 -0.67
N LEU A 248 -9.54 27.89 -0.18
CA LEU A 248 -8.95 26.81 -0.97
C LEU A 248 -10.02 25.85 -1.50
N LEU A 249 -10.97 25.44 -0.66
CA LEU A 249 -12.07 24.56 -1.07
C LEU A 249 -12.96 25.22 -2.13
N ILE A 250 -13.26 26.51 -2.02
CA ILE A 250 -14.02 27.27 -3.03
C ILE A 250 -13.25 27.31 -4.35
N VAL A 251 -11.94 27.61 -4.32
CA VAL A 251 -11.09 27.62 -5.53
C VAL A 251 -11.08 26.24 -6.20
N LEU A 252 -10.97 25.18 -5.41
CA LEU A 252 -10.99 23.80 -5.92
C LEU A 252 -12.37 23.43 -6.49
N LEU A 253 -13.47 23.86 -5.86
CA LEU A 253 -14.83 23.66 -6.38
C LEU A 253 -15.04 24.39 -7.72
N ILE A 254 -14.49 25.59 -7.87
CA ILE A 254 -14.56 26.33 -9.14
C ILE A 254 -13.69 25.64 -10.20
N ALA A 255 -12.47 25.22 -9.85
CA ALA A 255 -11.53 24.65 -10.80
C ALA A 255 -11.88 23.21 -11.24
N TYR A 256 -12.50 22.42 -10.36
CA TYR A 256 -12.78 20.99 -10.56
C TYR A 256 -14.27 20.64 -10.37
N GLY A 257 -15.17 21.62 -10.49
CA GLY A 257 -16.59 21.45 -10.19
C GLY A 257 -17.25 20.34 -11.02
N ASN A 258 -16.96 20.29 -12.31
CA ASN A 258 -17.51 19.29 -13.24
C ASN A 258 -17.04 17.86 -12.87
N GLU A 259 -15.77 17.70 -12.53
CA GLU A 259 -15.23 16.43 -12.05
C GLU A 259 -15.90 16.02 -10.73
N ILE A 260 -16.02 16.94 -9.77
CA ILE A 260 -16.68 16.67 -8.47
C ILE A 260 -18.15 16.27 -8.66
N GLU A 261 -18.89 16.95 -9.53
CA GLU A 261 -20.30 16.65 -9.82
C GLU A 261 -20.47 15.27 -10.47
N THR A 262 -19.64 14.97 -11.48
CA THR A 262 -19.62 13.65 -12.13
C THR A 262 -19.38 12.55 -11.10
N ILE A 263 -18.55 12.81 -10.09
CA ILE A 263 -18.18 11.86 -9.05
C ILE A 263 -19.30 11.64 -8.04
N LEU A 264 -19.93 12.73 -7.57
CA LEU A 264 -21.07 12.64 -6.67
C LEU A 264 -22.19 11.79 -7.30
N GLY A 265 -22.41 11.94 -8.62
CA GLY A 265 -23.43 11.19 -9.34
C GLY A 265 -23.07 9.76 -9.75
N LYS A 266 -21.79 9.43 -9.97
CA LYS A 266 -21.40 8.16 -10.64
C LYS A 266 -20.41 7.27 -9.87
N THR A 267 -19.90 7.69 -8.71
CA THR A 267 -18.90 6.90 -7.94
C THR A 267 -19.45 6.33 -6.65
N PHE A 268 -18.58 5.77 -5.80
CA PHE A 268 -18.90 5.31 -4.45
C PHE A 268 -19.62 6.36 -3.58
N LEU A 269 -19.49 7.66 -3.87
CA LEU A 269 -20.20 8.73 -3.16
C LEU A 269 -21.71 8.74 -3.43
N SER A 270 -22.17 8.28 -4.59
CA SER A 270 -23.61 8.12 -4.87
C SER A 270 -24.29 7.25 -3.81
N SER A 271 -23.67 6.12 -3.46
CA SER A 271 -24.17 5.22 -2.41
C SER A 271 -24.28 5.90 -1.04
N LEU A 272 -23.43 6.89 -0.75
CA LEU A 272 -23.53 7.70 0.47
C LEU A 272 -24.68 8.70 0.39
N ILE A 273 -24.87 9.34 -0.77
CA ILE A 273 -25.97 10.28 -1.04
C ILE A 273 -27.33 9.55 -0.95
N ASP A 274 -27.38 8.33 -1.46
CA ASP A 274 -28.57 7.46 -1.44
C ASP A 274 -28.85 6.85 -0.04
N GLY A 275 -28.05 7.19 0.97
CA GLY A 275 -28.20 6.68 2.34
C GLY A 275 -27.72 5.24 2.56
N ASN A 276 -27.16 4.59 1.54
CA ASN A 276 -26.61 3.23 1.64
C ASN A 276 -25.17 3.25 2.18
N MET A 277 -25.03 3.50 3.48
CA MET A 277 -23.73 3.57 4.16
C MET A 277 -22.94 2.25 4.07
N LEU A 278 -23.62 1.10 4.17
CA LEU A 278 -22.97 -0.22 4.02
C LEU A 278 -22.48 -0.42 2.58
N GLY A 279 -23.28 -0.06 1.59
CA GLY A 279 -22.89 -0.05 0.19
C GLY A 279 -21.74 0.90 -0.08
N PHE A 280 -21.63 2.04 0.61
CA PHE A 280 -20.45 2.90 0.54
C PHE A 280 -19.20 2.22 1.13
N ILE A 281 -19.32 1.54 2.27
CA ILE A 281 -18.17 0.92 2.96
C ILE A 281 -17.67 -0.31 2.22
N PHE A 282 -18.58 -1.17 1.75
CA PHE A 282 -18.28 -2.50 1.21
C PHE A 282 -18.49 -2.62 -0.31
N ARG A 283 -18.68 -1.51 -1.04
CA ARG A 283 -18.89 -1.52 -2.49
C ARG A 283 -17.84 -2.38 -3.20
N GLY A 284 -18.28 -3.38 -3.96
CA GLY A 284 -17.43 -4.30 -4.72
C GLY A 284 -16.98 -5.56 -3.97
N ARG A 285 -17.18 -5.64 -2.63
CA ARG A 285 -16.89 -6.85 -1.83
C ARG A 285 -18.14 -7.62 -1.40
N SER A 286 -19.31 -6.96 -1.32
CA SER A 286 -20.60 -7.64 -1.06
C SER A 286 -20.84 -8.78 -2.05
N ASP A 287 -20.71 -8.49 -3.34
CA ASP A 287 -21.02 -9.41 -4.43
C ASP A 287 -20.01 -10.58 -4.47
N TYR A 288 -18.77 -10.30 -4.04
CA TYR A 288 -17.70 -11.28 -3.87
C TYR A 288 -18.03 -12.29 -2.75
N TYR A 289 -18.54 -11.80 -1.62
CA TYR A 289 -18.97 -12.68 -0.52
C TYR A 289 -20.17 -13.54 -0.90
N GLU A 290 -21.16 -12.94 -1.56
CA GLU A 290 -22.36 -13.65 -1.99
C GLU A 290 -22.05 -14.76 -3.00
N ALA A 291 -20.97 -14.61 -3.79
CA ALA A 291 -20.53 -15.62 -4.74
C ALA A 291 -19.71 -16.76 -4.11
N ILE A 292 -18.76 -16.43 -3.24
CA ILE A 292 -17.80 -17.41 -2.72
C ILE A 292 -18.37 -18.22 -1.57
N LEU A 293 -19.09 -17.57 -0.66
CA LEU A 293 -19.52 -18.17 0.59
C LEU A 293 -20.42 -19.41 0.38
N PRO A 294 -21.41 -19.39 -0.52
CA PRO A 294 -22.22 -20.58 -0.80
C PRO A 294 -21.41 -21.71 -1.44
N GLY A 295 -20.46 -21.38 -2.33
CA GLY A 295 -19.61 -22.36 -3.01
C GLY A 295 -18.65 -23.09 -2.07
N LEU A 296 -18.22 -22.44 -0.97
CA LEU A 296 -17.29 -23.03 -0.01
C LEU A 296 -18.00 -23.72 1.16
N ILE A 297 -19.10 -23.16 1.68
CA ILE A 297 -19.84 -23.75 2.81
C ILE A 297 -20.51 -25.06 2.41
N ASN A 298 -21.06 -25.11 1.20
CA ASN A 298 -21.79 -26.27 0.70
C ASN A 298 -20.87 -27.33 0.05
N HIS A 299 -19.55 -27.14 0.07
CA HIS A 299 -18.60 -28.10 -0.48
C HIS A 299 -18.46 -29.32 0.45
N ASP A 300 -18.36 -30.52 -0.13
CA ASP A 300 -18.22 -31.80 0.61
C ASP A 300 -17.02 -31.86 1.57
N PHE A 301 -16.05 -30.96 1.38
CA PHE A 301 -14.80 -30.86 2.15
C PHE A 301 -14.69 -29.53 2.92
N ASN A 302 -15.83 -28.89 3.25
CA ASN A 302 -15.87 -27.57 3.87
C ASN A 302 -14.93 -27.43 5.09
N SER A 303 -14.83 -28.45 5.93
CA SER A 303 -14.01 -28.43 7.15
C SER A 303 -12.50 -28.44 6.82
N ILE A 304 -12.10 -29.14 5.76
CA ILE A 304 -10.72 -29.15 5.28
C ILE A 304 -10.39 -27.81 4.62
N ILE A 305 -11.31 -27.29 3.80
CA ILE A 305 -11.18 -25.99 3.13
C ILE A 305 -11.05 -24.85 4.16
N ILE A 306 -11.85 -24.86 5.23
CA ILE A 306 -11.77 -23.83 6.28
C ILE A 306 -10.42 -23.87 7.00
N LEU A 307 -9.83 -25.05 7.20
CA LEU A 307 -8.56 -25.20 7.91
C LEU A 307 -7.33 -24.92 7.04
N PHE A 308 -7.31 -25.45 5.81
CA PHE A 308 -6.15 -25.47 4.92
C PHE A 308 -6.28 -24.58 3.68
N GLY A 309 -7.49 -24.09 3.40
CA GLY A 309 -7.81 -23.27 2.25
C GLY A 309 -8.37 -24.07 1.08
N ALA A 310 -9.17 -23.39 0.27
CA ALA A 310 -9.70 -23.89 -1.00
C ALA A 310 -8.72 -23.71 -2.15
N GLY A 311 -7.82 -22.73 -2.01
CA GLY A 311 -6.81 -22.41 -3.01
C GLY A 311 -7.08 -21.26 -3.93
N GLU A 312 -6.00 -20.66 -4.42
CA GLU A 312 -6.12 -19.48 -5.26
C GLU A 312 -6.91 -19.78 -6.52
N GLY A 313 -6.64 -20.87 -7.23
CA GLY A 313 -7.35 -21.20 -8.48
C GLY A 313 -8.87 -21.32 -8.29
N LEU A 314 -9.30 -21.98 -7.22
CA LEU A 314 -10.73 -22.15 -6.91
C LEU A 314 -11.38 -20.86 -6.39
N ILE A 315 -10.71 -20.13 -5.49
CA ILE A 315 -11.21 -18.82 -5.02
C ILE A 315 -11.33 -17.84 -6.19
N ARG A 316 -10.39 -17.89 -7.14
CA ARG A 316 -10.41 -17.07 -8.34
C ARG A 316 -11.55 -17.43 -9.29
N SER A 317 -11.82 -18.72 -9.49
CA SER A 317 -12.91 -19.14 -10.37
C SER A 317 -14.28 -18.79 -9.77
N LEU A 318 -14.47 -19.01 -8.46
CA LEU A 318 -15.69 -18.64 -7.76
C LEU A 318 -15.93 -17.13 -7.73
N SER A 319 -14.88 -16.34 -7.56
CA SER A 319 -15.00 -14.87 -7.52
C SER A 319 -15.24 -14.19 -8.86
N MET A 320 -14.79 -14.78 -9.96
CA MET A 320 -14.91 -14.19 -11.29
C MET A 320 -16.20 -14.62 -12.02
N ALA A 321 -16.82 -15.72 -11.60
CA ALA A 321 -18.07 -16.22 -12.17
C ALA A 321 -19.22 -15.18 -12.19
N PRO A 322 -19.49 -14.42 -11.10
CA PRO A 322 -20.54 -13.38 -11.11
C PRO A 322 -20.25 -12.23 -12.06
N LEU A 323 -18.97 -12.00 -12.39
CA LEU A 323 -18.53 -10.93 -13.28
C LEU A 323 -18.50 -11.36 -14.75
N GLY A 324 -18.87 -12.63 -15.05
CA GLY A 324 -18.79 -13.19 -16.39
C GLY A 324 -17.37 -13.25 -16.96
N ARG A 325 -16.35 -13.28 -16.08
CA ARG A 325 -14.93 -13.29 -16.46
C ARG A 325 -14.28 -14.63 -16.16
N SER A 326 -13.24 -14.96 -16.91
CA SER A 326 -12.44 -16.15 -16.61
C SER A 326 -11.51 -15.88 -15.42
N ALA A 327 -11.10 -16.94 -14.71
CA ALA A 327 -10.11 -16.84 -13.64
C ALA A 327 -8.76 -16.26 -14.12
N SER A 328 -8.42 -16.41 -15.40
CA SER A 328 -7.23 -15.85 -16.05
C SER A 328 -7.32 -14.35 -16.35
N ASP A 329 -8.53 -13.80 -16.53
CA ASP A 329 -8.73 -12.37 -16.79
C ASP A 329 -8.62 -11.51 -15.53
N ALA A 330 -8.61 -12.17 -14.38
CA ALA A 330 -8.53 -11.55 -13.08
C ALA A 330 -7.12 -11.00 -12.84
N THR A 331 -7.00 -9.69 -12.81
CA THR A 331 -5.70 -9.03 -12.69
C THR A 331 -4.90 -9.41 -11.44
N MET A 332 -3.59 -9.55 -11.59
CA MET A 332 -2.69 -10.01 -10.52
C MET A 332 -2.58 -9.10 -9.27
N PHE A 333 -3.38 -8.04 -9.14
CA PHE A 333 -3.28 -7.06 -8.05
C PHE A 333 -4.29 -7.28 -6.92
N GLU A 334 -5.33 -8.09 -7.14
CA GLU A 334 -6.48 -8.21 -6.22
C GLU A 334 -6.34 -9.43 -5.31
N MET A 335 -5.59 -9.31 -4.22
CA MET A 335 -5.59 -10.31 -3.15
C MET A 335 -5.68 -9.60 -1.82
N ASP A 336 -6.63 -9.97 -0.98
CA ASP A 336 -6.85 -9.40 0.34
C ASP A 336 -6.71 -10.38 1.52
N ALA A 337 -6.97 -9.89 2.74
CA ALA A 337 -6.90 -10.70 3.95
C ALA A 337 -7.91 -11.87 3.94
N LEU A 338 -9.03 -11.73 3.24
CA LEU A 338 -10.05 -12.76 3.11
C LEU A 338 -9.68 -13.72 1.99
N ASP A 339 -9.09 -13.25 0.90
CA ASP A 339 -8.52 -14.06 -0.17
C ASP A 339 -7.40 -14.93 0.41
N LEU A 340 -6.55 -14.38 1.28
CA LEU A 340 -5.56 -15.14 2.03
C LEU A 340 -6.24 -16.22 2.91
N PHE A 341 -7.31 -15.87 3.62
CA PHE A 341 -8.04 -16.80 4.46
C PHE A 341 -8.71 -17.92 3.64
N TRP A 342 -9.39 -17.59 2.55
CA TRP A 342 -10.12 -18.59 1.76
C TRP A 342 -9.17 -19.43 0.90
N ALA A 343 -8.06 -18.87 0.41
CA ALA A 343 -7.08 -19.61 -0.37
C ALA A 343 -6.19 -20.52 0.50
N TYR A 344 -5.90 -20.15 1.75
CA TYR A 344 -4.92 -20.85 2.61
C TYR A 344 -5.44 -21.23 4.01
N GLY A 345 -6.72 -21.04 4.28
CA GLY A 345 -7.41 -21.44 5.51
C GLY A 345 -6.94 -20.68 6.76
N TRP A 346 -7.48 -21.10 7.90
CA TRP A 346 -7.07 -20.58 9.21
C TRP A 346 -5.57 -20.75 9.47
N ILE A 347 -5.00 -21.88 9.07
CA ILE A 347 -3.59 -22.17 9.33
C ILE A 347 -2.71 -21.18 8.56
N GLY A 348 -2.91 -21.01 7.26
CA GLY A 348 -2.14 -20.07 6.45
C GLY A 348 -2.32 -18.61 6.90
N PHE A 349 -3.55 -18.23 7.21
CA PHE A 349 -3.87 -16.89 7.71
C PHE A 349 -3.13 -16.57 9.02
N PHE A 350 -3.21 -17.45 10.02
CA PHE A 350 -2.52 -17.22 11.29
C PHE A 350 -1.02 -17.37 11.21
N LEU A 351 -0.49 -18.25 10.35
CA LEU A 351 0.96 -18.33 10.07
C LEU A 351 1.46 -16.98 9.54
N TYR A 352 0.76 -16.40 8.56
CA TYR A 352 1.10 -15.09 8.01
C TYR A 352 1.07 -13.99 9.07
N LEU A 353 -0.04 -13.87 9.82
CA LEU A 353 -0.17 -12.84 10.86
C LEU A 353 0.91 -12.98 11.95
N THR A 354 1.20 -14.22 12.36
CA THR A 354 2.24 -14.51 13.34
C THR A 354 3.63 -14.12 12.83
N LEU A 355 3.93 -14.41 11.55
CA LEU A 355 5.18 -14.00 10.91
C LEU A 355 5.33 -12.47 10.89
N ILE A 356 4.28 -11.74 10.47
CA ILE A 356 4.30 -10.27 10.46
C ILE A 356 4.50 -9.71 11.86
N TYR A 357 3.73 -10.20 12.84
CA TYR A 357 3.86 -9.80 14.23
C TYR A 357 5.27 -10.07 14.77
N TYR A 358 5.83 -11.24 14.48
CA TYR A 358 7.18 -11.63 14.84
C TYR A 358 8.23 -10.67 14.28
N LEU A 359 8.17 -10.34 12.98
CA LEU A 359 9.10 -9.41 12.34
C LEU A 359 8.99 -7.98 12.92
N ILE A 360 7.76 -7.50 13.19
CA ILE A 360 7.54 -6.20 13.85
C ILE A 360 8.19 -6.18 15.24
N ARG A 361 8.06 -7.25 16.02
CA ARG A 361 8.73 -7.38 17.33
C ARG A 361 10.25 -7.39 17.17
N LYS A 362 10.80 -8.06 16.16
CA LYS A 362 12.24 -8.09 15.87
C LYS A 362 12.81 -6.73 15.43
N ALA A 363 11.99 -5.89 14.80
CA ALA A 363 12.36 -4.51 14.46
C ALA A 363 12.56 -3.62 15.70
N LYS A 364 12.07 -4.00 16.89
CA LYS A 364 12.23 -3.26 18.16
C LYS A 364 11.81 -1.79 18.00
N LEU A 365 10.58 -1.58 17.55
CA LEU A 365 10.06 -0.25 17.26
C LEU A 365 10.03 0.66 18.50
N SER A 366 10.36 1.93 18.30
CA SER A 366 10.08 3.04 19.20
C SER A 366 8.66 3.57 18.97
N LYS A 367 8.21 4.51 19.81
CA LYS A 367 6.87 5.09 19.67
C LYS A 367 6.80 5.91 18.38
N LEU A 368 5.88 5.53 17.50
CA LEU A 368 5.58 6.28 16.28
C LEU A 368 5.04 7.67 16.64
N THR A 369 5.34 8.66 15.79
CA THR A 369 4.70 9.98 15.93
C THR A 369 3.21 9.89 15.62
N PRO A 370 2.36 10.74 16.22
CA PRO A 370 0.92 10.69 16.01
C PRO A 370 0.49 10.70 14.52
N LEU A 371 1.17 11.49 13.68
CA LEU A 371 0.86 11.56 12.25
C LEU A 371 1.18 10.25 11.51
N HIS A 372 2.32 9.62 11.78
CA HIS A 372 2.66 8.34 11.16
C HIS A 372 1.79 7.20 11.70
N SER A 373 1.47 7.20 13.00
CA SER A 373 0.51 6.26 13.58
C SER A 373 -0.87 6.38 12.91
N PHE A 374 -1.33 7.60 12.69
CA PHE A 374 -2.60 7.87 12.03
C PHE A 374 -2.59 7.41 10.57
N ALA A 375 -1.52 7.70 9.81
CA ALA A 375 -1.36 7.25 8.43
C ALA A 375 -1.36 5.72 8.31
N ILE A 376 -0.63 5.00 9.18
CA ILE A 376 -0.63 3.54 9.22
C ILE A 376 -2.02 3.01 9.60
N ALA A 377 -2.67 3.57 10.62
CA ALA A 377 -3.99 3.13 11.04
C ALA A 377 -5.02 3.26 9.92
N LEU A 378 -5.06 4.42 9.24
CA LEU A 378 -5.94 4.63 8.09
C LEU A 378 -5.62 3.69 6.93
N THR A 379 -4.34 3.40 6.68
CA THR A 379 -3.93 2.43 5.66
C THR A 379 -4.42 1.02 5.97
N LEU A 380 -4.31 0.59 7.23
CA LEU A 380 -4.80 -0.72 7.66
C LEU A 380 -6.33 -0.80 7.59
N ILE A 381 -7.05 0.23 8.05
CA ILE A 381 -8.51 0.29 7.92
C ILE A 381 -8.91 0.21 6.45
N HIS A 382 -8.30 1.01 5.59
CA HIS A 382 -8.60 0.98 4.16
C HIS A 382 -8.23 -0.37 3.52
N SER A 383 -7.18 -1.04 4.00
CA SER A 383 -6.81 -2.37 3.52
C SER A 383 -7.84 -3.44 3.82
N VAL A 384 -8.57 -3.33 4.93
CA VAL A 384 -9.69 -4.23 5.24
C VAL A 384 -10.88 -3.94 4.32
N LEU A 385 -11.09 -2.68 3.93
CA LEU A 385 -12.23 -2.27 3.11
C LEU A 385 -12.03 -2.53 1.61
N ALA A 386 -10.87 -2.17 1.07
CA ALA A 386 -10.54 -2.35 -0.34
C ALA A 386 -9.87 -3.71 -0.61
N GLY A 387 -9.32 -4.32 0.43
CA GLY A 387 -8.75 -5.65 0.42
C GLY A 387 -7.29 -5.75 -0.07
N HIS A 388 -6.98 -5.23 -1.26
CA HIS A 388 -5.75 -5.55 -2.00
C HIS A 388 -4.46 -4.84 -1.53
N VAL A 389 -4.62 -3.98 -0.55
CA VAL A 389 -3.68 -2.89 -0.27
C VAL A 389 -2.37 -3.37 0.36
N ILE A 390 -2.43 -4.27 1.34
CA ILE A 390 -1.23 -4.73 2.05
C ILE A 390 -0.36 -5.65 1.18
N PHE A 391 -0.91 -6.14 0.06
CA PHE A 391 -0.23 -7.01 -0.90
C PHE A 391 0.22 -6.26 -2.17
N SER A 392 -0.07 -4.95 -2.25
CA SER A 392 0.55 -4.03 -3.19
C SER A 392 2.03 -3.84 -2.81
N PRO A 393 2.98 -4.08 -3.74
CA PRO A 393 4.41 -3.84 -3.50
C PRO A 393 4.71 -2.40 -3.08
N GLN A 394 4.02 -1.44 -3.69
CA GLN A 394 4.22 -0.01 -3.44
C GLN A 394 3.85 0.36 -2.00
N VAL A 395 2.64 -0.02 -1.59
CA VAL A 395 2.13 0.32 -0.26
C VAL A 395 2.88 -0.45 0.81
N SER A 396 3.13 -1.75 0.60
CA SER A 396 3.86 -2.58 1.56
C SER A 396 5.32 -2.12 1.76
N THR A 397 5.98 -1.63 0.71
CA THR A 397 7.30 -1.00 0.81
C THR A 397 7.27 0.24 1.69
N LEU A 398 6.31 1.13 1.46
CA LEU A 398 6.14 2.32 2.29
C LEU A 398 5.81 1.99 3.74
N ILE A 399 4.94 1.00 4.00
CA ILE A 399 4.66 0.52 5.36
C ILE A 399 5.96 0.01 6.01
N ALA A 400 6.74 -0.81 5.30
CA ALA A 400 8.01 -1.33 5.82
C ALA A 400 9.00 -0.20 6.14
N PHE A 401 9.12 0.80 5.26
CA PHE A 401 9.95 1.98 5.49
C PHE A 401 9.46 2.79 6.68
N THR A 402 8.15 3.09 6.77
CA THR A 402 7.58 3.85 7.89
C THR A 402 7.78 3.14 9.22
N LEU A 403 7.57 1.82 9.30
CA LEU A 403 7.85 1.06 10.51
C LEU A 403 9.34 1.13 10.87
N MET A 404 10.21 0.89 9.89
CA MET A 404 11.65 0.86 10.13
C MET A 404 12.24 2.22 10.47
N LEU A 405 11.65 3.33 10.03
CA LEU A 405 12.02 4.69 10.45
C LEU A 405 12.04 4.85 11.98
N TYR A 406 11.18 4.10 12.69
CA TYR A 406 11.08 4.10 14.15
C TYR A 406 11.81 2.93 14.81
N SER A 407 12.59 2.15 14.08
CA SER A 407 13.38 1.04 14.64
C SER A 407 14.47 1.55 15.59
N LYS A 408 14.50 1.04 16.83
CA LYS A 408 15.59 1.32 17.78
C LYS A 408 16.95 0.80 17.29
N ARG A 409 16.97 -0.11 16.30
CA ARG A 409 18.21 -0.62 15.71
C ARG A 409 18.91 0.43 14.86
N LEU A 410 18.17 1.31 14.19
CA LEU A 410 18.73 2.43 13.43
C LEU A 410 19.24 3.56 14.34
N ALA A 411 18.58 3.82 15.46
CA ALA A 411 19.02 4.87 16.40
C ALA A 411 20.43 4.60 16.98
N ARG A 412 20.80 3.33 17.14
CA ARG A 412 22.15 2.92 17.61
C ARG A 412 23.23 3.07 16.55
N SER A 413 22.89 3.12 15.26
CA SER A 413 23.88 3.29 14.19
C SER A 413 24.36 4.73 14.10
N THR A 414 23.52 5.70 14.48
CA THR A 414 23.82 7.14 14.45
C THR A 414 24.62 7.64 15.64
N GLU A 415 24.70 6.87 16.74
CA GLU A 415 25.50 7.24 17.93
C GLU A 415 26.96 6.77 17.83
N ASN A 416 27.28 5.90 16.86
CA ASN A 416 28.62 5.33 16.65
C ASN A 416 29.35 5.93 15.42
N THR A 417 28.83 7.03 14.88
CA THR A 417 29.44 7.86 13.83
C THR A 417 29.50 9.29 14.32
#